data_AF-A0A7U9XG50-F1
#
_entry.id   AF-A0A7U9XG50-F1
#
_cell.length_a   1.000
_cell.length_b   1.000
_cell.length_c   1.000
_cell.angle_alpha   90.00
_cell.angle_beta   90.00
_cell.angle_gamma   90.00
#
_symmetry.space_group_name_H-M   'P 1'
#
loop_
_entity.id
_entity.type
_entity.pdbx_description
1 polymer ?
#
loop_
_entity_poly.entity_id
_entity_poly.type
_entity_poly.pdbx_seq_one_letter_code
_entity_poly.pdbx_strand_id
1 'polypeptide(L)'
;MTDEEKREYRAEMIELCKKYCHIDYDDDAEIVELMFDTTMEGMEELIPSFDRYAMTSRQRLLACISTKELYDHREEYQKETTTLTNAVSSMLLKEIYGGGNT
;
A
#
# COMPACT_ATOMS: atom_id res chain seq x y z
N MET A 1 -1.00 20.24 6.64
CA MET A 1 0.43 19.89 6.66
C MET A 1 1.13 20.53 5.49
N THR A 2 2.32 21.04 5.73
CA THR A 2 3.30 21.46 4.71
C THR A 2 3.79 20.25 3.92
N ASP A 3 4.43 20.49 2.78
CA ASP A 3 4.96 19.39 1.95
C ASP A 3 6.08 18.62 2.66
N GLU A 4 6.85 19.30 3.52
CA GLU A 4 7.88 18.65 4.34
C GLU A 4 7.27 17.72 5.38
N GLU A 5 6.27 18.19 6.13
CA GLU A 5 5.56 17.38 7.12
C GLU A 5 4.91 16.14 6.48
N LYS A 6 4.39 16.25 5.25
CA LYS A 6 3.83 15.12 4.50
C LYS A 6 4.90 14.09 4.14
N ARG A 7 6.08 14.56 3.74
CA ARG A 7 7.22 13.72 3.39
C ARG A 7 7.73 12.96 4.62
N GLU A 8 7.85 13.66 5.76
CA GLU A 8 8.23 13.06 7.05
C GLU A 8 7.21 12.01 7.50
N TYR A 9 5.91 12.36 7.48
CA TYR A 9 4.86 11.42 7.86
C TYR A 9 4.83 10.17 6.97
N ARG A 10 5.01 10.32 5.65
CA ARG A 10 5.14 9.18 4.73
C ARG A 10 6.34 8.32 5.10
N ALA A 11 7.51 8.92 5.34
CA ALA A 11 8.70 8.18 5.75
C ALA A 11 8.48 7.41 7.06
N GLU A 12 7.85 8.02 8.07
CA GLU A 12 7.53 7.35 9.33
C GLU A 12 6.59 6.15 9.13
N MET A 13 5.60 6.26 8.25
CA MET A 13 4.68 5.17 7.95
C MET A 13 5.36 4.02 7.20
N ILE A 14 6.28 4.33 6.29
CA ILE A 14 7.07 3.34 5.56
C ILE A 14 8.00 2.60 6.52
N GLU A 15 8.70 3.31 7.41
CA GLU A 15 9.54 2.68 8.43
C GLU A 15 8.72 1.80 9.38
N LEU A 16 7.50 2.22 9.74
CA LEU A 16 6.59 1.38 10.50
C LEU A 16 6.22 0.10 9.74
N CYS A 17 5.95 0.19 8.44
CA CYS A 17 5.63 -0.97 7.60
C CYS A 17 6.82 -1.91 7.45
N LYS A 18 8.04 -1.40 7.20
CA LYS A 18 9.27 -2.21 7.15
C LYS A 18 9.49 -2.97 8.45
N LYS A 19 9.36 -2.28 9.58
CA LYS A 19 9.49 -2.89 10.91
C LYS A 19 8.43 -3.97 11.15
N TYR A 20 7.19 -3.74 10.73
CA TYR A 20 6.10 -4.71 10.83
C TYR A 20 6.32 -5.93 9.92
N CYS A 21 6.86 -5.72 8.72
CA CYS A 21 7.18 -6.79 7.77
C CYS A 21 8.46 -7.55 8.13
N HIS A 22 9.19 -7.13 9.17
CA HIS A 22 10.50 -7.67 9.57
C HIS A 22 11.54 -7.61 8.46
N ILE A 23 11.54 -6.51 7.70
CA ILE A 23 12.50 -6.29 6.61
C ILE A 23 13.76 -5.68 7.22
N ASP A 24 14.85 -6.43 7.14
CA ASP A 24 16.16 -6.15 7.74
C ASP A 24 17.25 -5.83 6.69
N TYR A 25 16.95 -5.99 5.39
CA TYR A 25 17.85 -5.67 4.28
C TYR A 25 17.31 -4.52 3.42
N ASP A 26 18.21 -3.64 2.98
CA ASP A 26 17.87 -2.45 2.17
C ASP A 26 17.34 -2.81 0.77
N ASP A 27 17.58 -4.03 0.29
CA ASP A 27 17.21 -4.47 -1.07
C ASP A 27 15.70 -4.41 -1.33
N ASP A 28 14.88 -4.60 -0.29
CA ASP A 28 13.42 -4.58 -0.38
C ASP A 28 12.81 -3.22 0.00
N ALA A 29 13.63 -2.20 0.31
CA ALA A 29 13.12 -0.91 0.76
C ALA A 29 12.22 -0.24 -0.29
N GLU A 30 12.67 -0.17 -1.55
CA GLU A 30 11.94 0.48 -2.64
C GLU A 30 10.60 -0.22 -2.96
N ILE A 31 10.58 -1.56 -2.92
CA ILE A 31 9.35 -2.31 -3.21
C ILE A 31 8.31 -2.13 -2.09
N VAL A 32 8.74 -1.99 -0.83
CA VAL A 32 7.84 -1.71 0.30
C VAL A 32 7.24 -0.32 0.19
N GLU A 33 8.01 0.67 -0.27
CA GLU A 33 7.48 2.01 -0.53
C GLU A 33 6.35 1.96 -1.55
N LEU A 34 6.55 1.21 -2.65
CA LEU A 34 5.54 1.04 -3.70
C LEU A 34 4.30 0.29 -3.20
N MET A 35 4.48 -0.77 -2.40
CA MET A 35 3.38 -1.52 -1.79
C MET A 35 2.60 -0.67 -0.78
N PHE A 36 3.28 0.19 -0.04
CA PHE A 36 2.64 1.16 0.84
C PHE A 36 1.81 2.17 0.05
N ASP A 37 2.36 2.76 -1.01
CA ASP A 37 1.62 3.70 -1.86
C ASP A 37 0.39 3.03 -2.51
N THR A 38 0.55 1.80 -3.00
CA THR A 38 -0.56 0.95 -3.50
C THR A 38 -1.65 0.74 -2.44
N THR A 39 -1.23 0.48 -1.20
CA THR A 39 -2.15 0.32 -0.08
C THR A 39 -2.92 1.61 0.20
N MET A 40 -2.24 2.77 0.16
CA MET A 40 -2.88 4.06 0.38
C MET A 40 -3.90 4.39 -0.71
N GLU A 41 -3.59 4.12 -1.98
CA GLU A 41 -4.53 4.28 -3.11
C GLU A 41 -5.78 3.43 -2.90
N GLY A 42 -5.60 2.15 -2.58
CA GLY A 42 -6.73 1.26 -2.30
C GLY A 42 -7.57 1.72 -1.10
N MET A 43 -6.96 2.28 -0.06
CA MET A 43 -7.67 2.83 1.09
C MET A 43 -8.43 4.12 0.75
N GLU A 44 -7.86 5.00 -0.09
CA GLU A 44 -8.51 6.23 -0.57
C GLU A 44 -9.75 5.95 -1.41
N GLU A 45 -9.70 4.90 -2.24
CA GLU A 45 -10.84 4.48 -3.05
C GLU A 45 -11.95 3.82 -2.22
N LEU A 46 -11.60 3.01 -1.21
CA LEU A 46 -12.55 2.16 -0.49
C LEU A 46 -13.14 2.82 0.77
N ILE A 47 -12.41 3.74 1.41
CA ILE A 47 -12.82 4.34 2.68
C ILE A 47 -13.25 5.79 2.43
N PRO A 48 -14.55 6.11 2.53
CA PRO A 48 -15.03 7.47 2.35
C PRO A 48 -14.37 8.44 3.32
N SER A 49 -13.93 9.59 2.82
CA SER A 49 -13.26 10.64 3.61
C SER A 49 -11.95 10.18 4.29
N PHE A 50 -11.29 9.16 3.75
CA PHE A 50 -9.98 8.77 4.21
C PHE A 50 -8.96 9.89 3.94
N ASP A 51 -8.15 10.19 4.95
CA ASP A 51 -7.02 11.11 4.85
C ASP A 51 -5.76 10.33 5.22
N ARG A 52 -4.92 10.06 4.21
CA ARG A 52 -3.65 9.35 4.40
C ARG A 52 -2.70 10.06 5.37
N TYR A 53 -2.84 11.37 5.57
CA TYR A 53 -2.01 12.16 6.48
C TYR A 53 -2.63 12.37 7.86
N ALA A 54 -3.83 11.81 8.11
CA ALA A 54 -4.53 11.89 9.39
C ALA A 54 -5.15 10.53 9.78
N MET A 55 -4.39 9.45 9.60
CA MET A 55 -4.86 8.10 9.90
C MET A 55 -5.04 7.85 11.40
N THR A 56 -6.18 7.29 11.79
CA THR A 56 -6.38 6.70 13.12
C THR A 56 -5.45 5.49 13.32
N SER A 57 -5.21 5.09 14.56
CA SER A 57 -4.38 3.90 14.85
C SER A 57 -4.89 2.62 14.17
N ARG A 58 -6.21 2.48 13.97
CA ARG A 58 -6.78 1.35 13.22
C ARG A 58 -6.42 1.39 11.75
N GLN A 59 -6.49 2.56 11.12
CA GLN A 59 -6.12 2.75 9.71
C GLN A 59 -4.61 2.53 9.52
N ARG A 60 -3.77 2.98 10.46
CA ARG A 60 -2.32 2.71 10.43
C ARG A 60 -2.00 1.22 10.53
N LEU A 61 -2.71 0.48 11.39
CA LEU A 61 -2.58 -0.98 11.49
C LEU A 61 -3.04 -1.68 10.20
N LEU A 62 -4.17 -1.26 9.64
CA LEU A 62 -4.66 -1.77 8.35
C LEU A 62 -3.63 -1.56 7.25
N ALA A 63 -3.02 -0.38 7.16
CA ALA A 63 -1.96 -0.10 6.21
C ALA A 63 -0.80 -1.09 6.35
N CYS A 64 -0.32 -1.34 7.57
CA CYS A 64 0.77 -2.29 7.82
C CYS A 64 0.41 -3.73 7.42
N ILE A 65 -0.81 -4.18 7.74
CA ILE A 65 -1.29 -5.53 7.40
C ILE A 65 -1.39 -5.68 5.88
N SER A 66 -2.00 -4.71 5.20
CA SER A 66 -2.16 -4.74 3.74
C SER A 66 -0.81 -4.67 3.01
N THR A 67 0.12 -3.83 3.46
CA THR A 67 1.48 -3.80 2.91
C THR A 67 2.21 -5.12 3.15
N LYS A 68 2.06 -5.74 4.33
CA LYS A 68 2.64 -7.06 4.61
C LYS A 68 2.05 -8.17 3.75
N GLU A 69 0.73 -8.16 3.51
CA GLU A 69 0.07 -9.12 2.64
C GLU A 69 0.65 -9.07 1.21
N LEU A 70 0.80 -7.86 0.67
CA LEU A 70 1.43 -7.66 -0.64
C LEU A 70 2.88 -8.18 -0.67
N TYR A 71 3.62 -7.96 0.42
CA TYR A 71 5.02 -8.34 0.54
C TYR A 71 5.24 -9.85 0.68
N ASP A 72 4.51 -10.50 1.60
CA ASP A 72 4.63 -11.93 1.91
C ASP A 72 4.17 -12.79 0.72
N HIS A 73 3.13 -12.35 -0.01
CA HIS A 73 2.56 -13.09 -1.14
C HIS A 73 3.05 -12.60 -2.52
N ARG A 74 4.13 -11.80 -2.57
CA ARG A 74 4.68 -11.23 -3.82
C ARG A 74 4.99 -12.26 -4.91
N GLU A 75 5.40 -13.48 -4.52
CA GLU A 75 5.69 -14.58 -5.46
C GLU A 75 4.42 -15.28 -5.97
N GLU A 76 3.36 -15.34 -5.16
CA GLU A 76 2.08 -15.94 -5.55
C GLU A 76 1.39 -15.06 -6.60
N TYR A 77 1.52 -13.74 -6.45
CA TYR A 77 1.17 -12.75 -7.49
C TYR A 77 2.06 -12.83 -8.73
N GLN A 78 3.15 -13.59 -8.74
CA GLN A 78 3.96 -13.83 -9.96
C GLN A 78 3.68 -15.19 -10.60
N LYS A 79 3.35 -16.23 -9.82
CA LYS A 79 3.32 -17.63 -10.29
C LYS A 79 1.95 -18.11 -10.76
N GLU A 80 0.84 -17.60 -10.23
CA GLU A 80 -0.50 -18.03 -10.64
C GLU A 80 -1.18 -17.00 -11.54
N THR A 81 -1.01 -17.13 -12.85
CA THR A 81 -1.74 -16.36 -13.88
C THR A 81 -3.27 -16.40 -13.70
N THR A 82 -3.81 -17.36 -12.93
CA THR A 82 -5.24 -17.51 -12.65
C THR A 82 -5.72 -16.66 -11.47
N THR A 83 -4.87 -16.42 -10.46
CA THR A 83 -5.20 -15.66 -9.23
C THR A 83 -4.66 -14.22 -9.30
N LEU A 84 -3.64 -13.99 -10.14
CA LEU A 84 -3.18 -12.69 -10.68
C LEU A 84 -4.32 -11.82 -11.24
N THR A 85 -5.41 -12.44 -11.71
CA THR A 85 -6.48 -11.76 -12.45
C THR A 85 -7.38 -10.88 -11.58
N ASN A 86 -7.38 -10.99 -10.26
CA ASN A 86 -8.31 -10.19 -9.45
C ASN A 86 -7.62 -8.99 -8.79
N ALA A 87 -6.52 -9.18 -8.06
CA ALA A 87 -5.83 -8.07 -7.41
C ALA A 87 -5.08 -7.20 -8.44
N VAL A 88 -4.19 -7.78 -9.25
CA VAL A 88 -3.44 -7.03 -10.26
C VAL A 88 -4.35 -6.59 -11.41
N SER A 89 -5.33 -7.39 -11.86
CA SER A 89 -6.26 -6.84 -12.85
C SER A 89 -7.22 -5.81 -12.25
N SER A 90 -7.60 -5.84 -10.97
CA SER A 90 -8.35 -4.71 -10.40
C SER A 90 -7.49 -3.45 -10.30
N MET A 91 -6.20 -3.57 -9.94
CA MET A 91 -5.24 -2.46 -9.98
C MET A 91 -5.04 -1.95 -11.42
N LEU A 92 -4.80 -2.83 -12.39
CA LEU A 92 -4.63 -2.49 -13.80
C LEU A 92 -5.93 -1.96 -14.44
N LEU A 93 -7.09 -2.48 -14.06
CA LEU A 93 -8.40 -1.93 -14.47
C LEU A 93 -8.64 -0.57 -13.83
N LYS A 94 -8.24 -0.33 -12.58
CA LYS A 94 -8.29 1.00 -11.96
C LYS A 94 -7.37 1.98 -12.68
N GLU A 95 -6.18 1.57 -13.09
CA GLU A 95 -5.28 2.39 -13.92
C GLU A 95 -5.86 2.67 -15.32
N ILE A 96 -6.40 1.66 -16.00
CA ILE A 96 -6.96 1.80 -17.37
C ILE A 96 -8.27 2.60 -17.38
N TYR A 97 -9.11 2.43 -16.36
CA TYR A 97 -10.45 3.01 -16.29
C TYR A 97 -10.56 4.16 -15.27
N GLY A 98 -9.44 4.61 -14.69
CA GLY A 98 -9.36 5.80 -13.83
C GLY A 98 -10.02 5.66 -12.46
N GLY A 99 -9.94 4.47 -11.84
CA GLY A 99 -10.31 4.27 -10.43
C GLY A 99 -11.74 4.67 -10.10
N GLY A 100 -12.73 3.94 -10.61
CA GLY A 100 -14.09 3.86 -10.06
C GLY A 100 -14.73 5.17 -9.57
N ASN A 101 -14.85 6.19 -10.41
CA ASN A 101 -15.80 7.28 -10.17
C ASN A 101 -17.20 6.90 -10.71
N THR A 102 -18.04 6.32 -9.85
CA THR A 102 -19.52 6.42 -9.87
C THR A 102 -20.07 6.43 -8.46
#